data_AF-A0A263BRI5-F1
#
_entry.id   AF-A0A263BRI5-F1
#
_cell.length_a   1.000
_cell.length_b   1.000
_cell.length_c   1.000
_cell.angle_alpha   90.00
_cell.angle_beta   90.00
_cell.angle_gamma   90.00
#
_symmetry.space_group_name_H-M   'P 1'
#
loop_
_entity.id
_entity.type
_entity.pdbx_description
1 polymer ?
#
loop_
_entity_poly.entity_id
_entity_poly.type
_entity_poly.pdbx_seq_one_letter_code
_entity_poly.pdbx_strand_id
1 'polypeptide(L)'
;MKYLLNEIQKLNISLSRKFLYSTLLFISGVTLGIISKVLDETASNLLPYFLEVLDLRNFFSRMGVWIFLAVLISVYSKSPVRSAINVFLFFVGMVGSYYFYTIMIAGFFPNT
;
A
#
# COMPACT_ATOMS: atom_id res chain seq x y z
N MET A 1 21.26 25.50 11.75
CA MET A 1 20.51 24.49 10.96
C MET A 1 20.83 23.04 11.35
N LYS A 2 22.10 22.62 11.43
CA LYS A 2 22.48 21.25 11.84
C LYS A 2 21.99 20.83 13.24
N TYR A 3 21.86 21.76 14.18
CA TYR A 3 21.39 21.46 15.54
C TYR A 3 19.91 21.01 15.58
N LEU A 4 19.04 21.66 14.80
CA LEU A 4 17.62 21.31 14.68
C LEU A 4 17.44 19.95 13.98
N LEU A 5 18.24 19.67 12.95
CA LEU A 5 18.30 18.37 12.29
C LEU A 5 18.69 17.24 13.27
N ASN A 6 19.68 17.49 14.13
CA ASN A 6 20.11 16.53 15.15
C ASN A 6 19.09 16.34 16.27
N GLU A 7 18.31 17.36 16.64
CA GLU A 7 17.21 17.20 17.60
C GLU A 7 16.07 16.34 17.05
N ILE A 8 15.67 16.53 15.79
CA ILE A 8 14.63 15.73 15.15
C ILE A 8 15.09 14.27 14.99
N GLN A 9 16.38 14.03 14.72
CA GLN A 9 16.97 12.69 14.63
C GLN A 9 17.10 11.97 15.98
N LYS A 10 17.11 12.69 17.11
CA LYS A 10 17.28 12.14 18.47
C LYS A 10 16.02 11.56 19.11
N LEU A 11 14.89 11.50 18.39
CA LEU A 11 13.73 10.70 18.82
C LEU A 11 14.07 9.21 18.73
N ASN A 12 14.69 8.69 19.79
CA ASN A 12 15.23 7.35 19.93
C ASN A 12 14.10 6.31 20.04
N ILE A 13 13.36 6.11 18.95
CA ILE A 13 12.36 5.05 18.84
C ILE A 13 13.10 3.74 18.74
N SER A 14 12.67 2.76 19.55
CA SER A 14 13.23 1.43 19.55
C SER A 14 13.22 0.83 18.14
N LEU A 15 14.29 0.11 17.81
CA LEU A 15 14.43 -0.59 16.52
C LEU A 15 13.20 -1.47 16.24
N SER A 16 12.69 -2.16 17.27
CA SER A 16 11.51 -3.02 17.20
C SER A 16 10.26 -2.27 16.76
N ARG A 17 10.02 -1.05 17.28
CA ARG A 17 8.87 -0.24 16.83
C ARG A 17 9.02 0.17 15.37
N LYS A 18 10.22 0.59 14.94
CA LYS A 18 10.48 0.95 13.54
C LYS A 18 10.19 -0.23 12.62
N PHE A 19 10.62 -1.43 13.00
CA PHE A 19 10.35 -2.65 12.25
C PHE A 19 8.85 -2.96 12.20
N LEU A 20 8.16 -2.96 13.35
CA LEU A 20 6.71 -3.19 13.42
C LEU A 20 5.92 -2.23 12.52
N TYR A 21 6.26 -0.94 12.51
CA TYR A 21 5.61 0.02 11.62
C TYR A 21 5.79 -0.32 10.14
N SER A 22 7.03 -0.63 9.71
CA SER A 22 7.29 -1.02 8.33
C SER A 22 6.58 -2.32 7.95
N THR A 23 6.50 -3.29 8.87
CA THR A 23 5.76 -4.54 8.66
C THR A 23 4.25 -4.30 8.55
N LEU A 24 3.68 -3.45 9.40
CA LEU A 24 2.25 -3.10 9.33
C LEU A 24 1.92 -2.40 8.01
N LEU A 25 2.78 -1.50 7.53
CA LEU A 25 2.61 -0.84 6.24
C LEU A 25 2.69 -1.84 5.09
N PHE A 26 3.63 -2.79 5.14
CA PHE A 26 3.69 -3.88 4.16
C PHE A 26 2.41 -4.71 4.15
N ILE A 27 1.92 -5.14 5.32
CA ILE A 27 0.67 -5.90 5.44
C ILE A 27 -0.51 -5.08 4.89
N SER A 28 -0.59 -3.80 5.23
CA SER A 28 -1.66 -2.93 4.70
C SER A 28 -1.61 -2.82 3.18
N GLY A 29 -0.42 -2.76 2.59
CA GLY A 29 -0.22 -2.79 1.14
C GLY A 29 -0.75 -4.09 0.54
N VAL A 30 -0.36 -5.25 1.11
CA VAL A 30 -0.84 -6.57 0.69
C VAL A 30 -2.37 -6.66 0.76
N THR A 31 -2.98 -6.26 1.88
CA THR A 31 -4.43 -6.31 2.05
C THR A 31 -5.14 -5.44 1.01
N LEU A 32 -4.66 -4.22 0.78
CA LEU A 32 -5.24 -3.32 -0.23
C LEU A 32 -5.03 -3.82 -1.66
N GLY A 33 -3.89 -4.42 -1.97
CA GLY A 33 -3.62 -5.00 -3.29
C GLY A 33 -4.56 -6.16 -3.62
N ILE A 34 -4.81 -7.05 -2.64
CA ILE A 34 -5.79 -8.13 -2.77
C ILE A 34 -7.20 -7.57 -2.95
N ILE A 35 -7.61 -6.60 -2.11
CA ILE A 35 -8.95 -5.98 -2.21
C ILE A 35 -9.13 -5.34 -3.59
N SER A 36 -8.15 -4.58 -4.06
CA SER A 36 -8.20 -3.95 -5.39
C SER A 36 -8.40 -5.00 -6.48
N LYS A 37 -7.65 -6.10 -6.41
CA LYS A 37 -7.75 -7.16 -7.42
C LYS A 37 -9.11 -7.87 -7.38
N VAL A 38 -9.64 -8.16 -6.19
CA VAL A 38 -10.98 -8.76 -6.02
C VAL A 38 -12.06 -7.84 -6.58
N LEU A 39 -11.97 -6.54 -6.32
CA LEU A 39 -12.90 -5.56 -6.86
C LEU A 39 -12.83 -5.45 -8.39
N ASP A 40 -11.64 -5.60 -8.97
CA ASP A 40 -11.45 -5.58 -10.42
C ASP A 40 -12.01 -6.83 -11.13
N GLU A 41 -11.94 -8.00 -10.50
CA GLU A 41 -12.49 -9.26 -11.03
C GLU A 41 -13.99 -9.42 -10.78
N THR A 42 -14.53 -8.78 -9.73
CA THR A 42 -15.96 -8.87 -9.41
C THR A 42 -16.77 -7.97 -10.36
N ALA A 43 -17.72 -8.54 -11.07
CA ALA A 43 -18.65 -7.77 -11.89
C ALA A 43 -19.47 -6.81 -11.03
N SER A 44 -19.68 -5.57 -11.50
CA SER A 44 -20.30 -4.51 -10.70
C SER A 44 -21.71 -4.87 -10.20
N ASN A 45 -22.45 -5.67 -10.96
CA ASN A 45 -23.80 -6.14 -10.61
C ASN A 45 -23.83 -7.22 -9.51
N LEU A 46 -22.68 -7.80 -9.15
CA LEU A 46 -22.53 -8.76 -8.06
C LEU A 46 -22.03 -8.09 -6.77
N LEU A 47 -21.62 -6.81 -6.86
CA LEU A 47 -21.19 -6.06 -5.69
C LEU A 47 -22.42 -5.65 -4.86
N PRO A 48 -22.30 -5.63 -3.53
CA PRO A 48 -23.25 -4.95 -2.66
C PRO A 48 -23.52 -3.51 -3.14
N TYR A 49 -24.79 -3.11 -3.16
CA TYR A 49 -25.24 -1.80 -3.68
C TYR A 49 -24.40 -0.61 -3.17
N PHE A 50 -24.00 -0.62 -1.89
CA PHE A 50 -23.20 0.48 -1.33
C PHE A 50 -21.78 0.57 -1.94
N LEU A 51 -21.16 -0.55 -2.31
CA LEU A 51 -19.84 -0.57 -2.94
C LEU A 51 -19.91 -0.13 -4.40
N GLU A 52 -21.03 -0.45 -5.07
CA GLU A 52 -21.31 -0.02 -6.43
C GLU A 52 -21.50 1.51 -6.51
N VAL A 53 -22.30 2.09 -5.59
CA VAL A 53 -22.52 3.55 -5.52
C VAL A 53 -21.23 4.33 -5.23
N LEU A 54 -20.33 3.77 -4.42
CA LEU A 54 -19.03 4.37 -4.13
C LEU A 54 -18.02 4.25 -5.28
N ASP A 55 -18.33 3.41 -6.29
CA ASP A 55 -17.49 3.15 -7.45
C ASP A 55 -16.05 2.73 -7.09
N LEU A 56 -15.91 1.90 -6.05
CA LEU A 56 -14.59 1.56 -5.48
C LEU A 56 -13.71 0.80 -6.46
N ARG A 57 -14.30 0.03 -7.38
CA ARG A 57 -13.57 -0.64 -8.46
C ARG A 57 -12.78 0.37 -9.29
N ASN A 58 -13.46 1.39 -9.84
CA ASN A 58 -12.77 2.42 -10.61
C ASN A 58 -11.86 3.31 -9.76
N PHE A 59 -12.20 3.52 -8.49
CA PHE A 59 -11.37 4.30 -7.57
C PHE A 59 -10.00 3.65 -7.31
N PHE A 60 -9.98 2.35 -6.97
CA PHE A 60 -8.73 1.61 -6.71
C PHE A 60 -7.94 1.29 -7.99
N SER A 61 -8.59 1.26 -9.16
CA SER A 61 -7.91 1.14 -10.46
C SER A 61 -7.07 2.38 -10.82
N ARG A 62 -7.36 3.55 -10.22
CA ARG A 62 -6.66 4.81 -10.54
C ARG A 62 -5.39 4.99 -9.72
N MET A 63 -4.34 5.49 -10.36
CA MET A 63 -3.06 5.81 -9.70
C MET A 63 -3.19 6.83 -8.55
N GLY A 64 -4.21 7.71 -8.60
CA GLY A 64 -4.36 8.81 -7.65
C GLY A 64 -4.47 8.37 -6.19
N VAL A 65 -5.25 7.33 -5.89
CA VAL A 65 -5.40 6.84 -4.50
C VAL A 65 -4.07 6.30 -3.96
N TRP A 66 -3.32 5.57 -4.79
CA TRP A 66 -2.05 4.97 -4.38
C TRP A 66 -0.97 6.02 -4.15
N ILE A 67 -0.91 7.05 -5.00
CA ILE A 67 -0.02 8.19 -4.81
C ILE A 67 -0.40 8.95 -3.53
N PHE A 68 -1.70 9.18 -3.29
CA PHE A 68 -2.17 9.84 -2.08
C PHE A 68 -1.76 9.08 -0.81
N LEU A 69 -1.96 7.76 -0.77
CA LEU A 69 -1.52 6.92 0.34
C LEU A 69 0.00 6.94 0.53
N ALA A 70 0.77 6.87 -0.56
CA ALA A 70 2.22 6.94 -0.51
C ALA A 70 2.72 8.29 0.07
N VAL A 71 2.06 9.40 -0.31
CA VAL A 71 2.37 10.72 0.23
C VAL A 71 2.06 10.78 1.73
N LEU A 72 0.92 10.26 2.17
CA LEU A 72 0.60 10.18 3.60
C LEU A 72 1.67 9.41 4.38
N ILE A 73 2.04 8.22 3.89
CA ILE A 73 3.11 7.41 4.51
C ILE A 73 4.44 8.19 4.55
N SER A 74 4.74 8.93 3.49
CA SER A 74 5.97 9.73 3.40
C SER A 74 6.00 10.88 4.40
N VAL A 75 4.90 11.65 4.52
CA VAL A 75 4.81 12.81 5.42
C VAL A 75 4.87 12.40 6.89
N TYR A 76 4.27 11.27 7.27
CA TYR A 76 4.31 10.78 8.65
C TYR A 76 5.60 10.03 9.02
N SER A 77 6.49 9.81 8.06
CA SER A 77 7.76 9.13 8.31
C SER A 77 8.81 10.08 8.88
N LYS A 78 9.53 9.62 9.91
CA LYS A 78 10.45 10.46 10.70
C LYS A 78 11.78 10.80 10.02
N SER A 79 12.12 10.13 8.92
CA SER A 79 13.30 10.47 8.13
C SER A 79 13.08 10.16 6.65
N PRO A 80 13.78 10.85 5.73
CA PRO A 80 13.66 10.61 4.29
C PRO A 80 14.01 9.16 3.88
N VAL A 81 14.99 8.55 4.55
CA VAL A 81 15.35 7.15 4.27
C VAL A 81 14.24 6.22 4.75
N ARG A 82 13.61 6.51 5.90
CA ARG A 82 12.48 5.72 6.40
C ARG A 82 11.22 5.89 5.58
N SER A 83 10.93 7.09 5.07
CA SER A 83 9.82 7.29 4.15
C SER A 83 10.00 6.46 2.89
N ALA A 84 11.20 6.49 2.29
CA ALA A 84 11.51 5.70 1.11
C ALA A 84 11.31 4.20 1.34
N ILE A 85 11.84 3.65 2.45
CA ILE A 85 11.66 2.22 2.81
C ILE A 85 10.18 1.88 3.02
N ASN A 86 9.45 2.71 3.76
CA ASN A 86 8.05 2.46 4.10
C ASN A 86 7.14 2.50 2.86
N VAL A 87 7.32 3.50 2.00
CA VAL A 87 6.59 3.64 0.74
C VAL A 87 6.94 2.50 -0.22
N PHE A 88 8.22 2.14 -0.32
CA PHE A 88 8.67 1.00 -1.12
C PHE A 88 8.02 -0.31 -0.66
N LEU A 89 8.06 -0.61 0.63
CA LEU A 89 7.45 -1.83 1.18
C LEU A 89 5.93 -1.85 0.97
N PHE A 90 5.26 -0.73 1.17
CA PHE A 90 3.83 -0.61 0.88
C PHE A 90 3.53 -0.97 -0.59
N PHE A 91 4.27 -0.41 -1.55
CA PHE A 91 4.06 -0.69 -2.97
C PHE A 91 4.44 -2.12 -3.38
N VAL A 92 5.53 -2.67 -2.83
CA VAL A 92 5.90 -4.08 -3.08
C VAL A 92 4.80 -5.01 -2.58
N GLY A 93 4.25 -4.76 -1.40
CA GLY A 93 3.12 -5.53 -0.87
C GLY A 93 1.88 -5.38 -1.74
N MET A 94 1.52 -4.16 -2.10
CA MET A 94 0.34 -3.86 -2.91
C MET A 94 0.43 -4.47 -4.31
N VAL A 95 1.45 -4.10 -5.09
CA VAL A 95 1.62 -4.56 -6.48
C VAL A 95 1.89 -6.05 -6.51
N GLY A 96 2.75 -6.54 -5.61
CA GLY A 96 3.09 -7.96 -5.52
C GLY A 96 1.85 -8.81 -5.25
N SER A 97 1.03 -8.44 -4.27
CA SER A 97 -0.19 -9.20 -3.95
C SER A 97 -1.26 -9.11 -5.04
N TYR A 98 -1.41 -7.95 -5.69
CA TYR A 98 -2.34 -7.75 -6.81
C TYR A 98 -2.05 -8.72 -7.97
N TYR A 99 -0.77 -8.85 -8.36
CA TYR A 99 -0.38 -9.79 -9.41
C TYR A 99 -0.32 -11.24 -8.92
N PHE A 100 0.15 -11.47 -7.70
CA PHE A 100 0.20 -12.82 -7.12
C PHE A 100 -1.19 -13.46 -7.03
N TYR A 101 -2.22 -12.67 -6.67
CA TYR A 101 -3.61 -13.11 -6.71
C TYR A 101 -4.00 -13.60 -8.11
N THR A 102 -3.65 -12.85 -9.16
CA THR A 102 -3.95 -13.22 -10.55
C THR A 102 -3.30 -14.57 -10.92
N ILE A 103 -2.05 -14.80 -10.51
CA ILE A 103 -1.32 -16.03 -10.83
C ILE A 103 -1.89 -17.23 -10.08
N MET A 104 -2.20 -17.08 -8.79
CA MET A 104 -2.61 -18.19 -7.93
C MET A 104 -4.09 -18.55 -8.04
N ILE A 105 -4.97 -17.57 -8.29
CA ILE A 105 -6.43 -17.74 -8.21
C ILE A 105 -7.06 -17.71 -9.60
N ALA A 106 -6.65 -16.78 -10.46
CA ALA A 106 -7.24 -16.66 -11.80
C ALA A 106 -6.62 -17.64 -12.82
N GLY A 107 -5.54 -18.35 -12.48
CA GLY A 107 -4.92 -19.36 -13.35
C GLY A 107 -4.33 -18.82 -14.66
N PHE A 108 -4.24 -17.50 -14.80
CA PHE A 108 -3.77 -16.83 -16.00
C PHE A 108 -2.24 -16.80 -16.00
N PHE A 109 -1.62 -17.92 -16.40
CA PHE A 109 -0.24 -17.88 -16.87
C PHE A 109 -0.26 -17.26 -18.27
N PRO A 110 0.51 -16.20 -18.55
CA PRO A 110 0.76 -15.79 -19.92
C PRO A 110 1.54 -16.92 -20.58
N ASN A 111 0.83 -17.76 -21.33
CA ASN A 111 1.45 -18.69 -22.26
C ASN A 111 2.10 -17.83 -23.35
N THR A 112 3.42 -17.82 -23.39
CA THR A 112 4.22 -17.29 -24.50
C THR A 112 3.87 -17.99 -25.80
#